data_AF-A0A512D5F0-F1
#
_entry.id   AF-A0A512D5F0-F1
#
_cell.length_a   1.000
_cell.length_b   1.000
_cell.length_c   1.000
_cell.angle_alpha   90.00
_cell.angle_beta   90.00
_cell.angle_gamma   90.00
#
_symmetry.space_group_name_H-M   'P 1'
#
loop_
_entity.id
_entity.type
_entity.pdbx_description
1 polymer ?
#
loop_
_entity_poly.entity_id
_entity_poly.type
_entity_poly.pdbx_seq_one_letter_code
_entity_poly.pdbx_strand_id
1 'polypeptide(L)'
;MHPSLSAEPSAATPLTVLVDDTRAFRDRRPHVQVRHGDDAVELLRRVRDRLVDELWLDYDLLDGTTSASAVDHLVARAARGNRLSVNVIEVHAARVPEALHITQRLRRAGYPARRCYAQGIWTRFDATLHDEWRPEPGGGMSDRRTPIVSEKAALAEITEGVYA
;
A
#
# COMPACT_ATOMS: atom_id res chain seq x y z
N MET A 1 -4.49 42.95 -17.09
CA MET A 1 -4.37 41.55 -17.54
C MET A 1 -3.33 40.87 -16.66
N HIS A 2 -3.77 40.12 -15.65
CA HIS A 2 -2.89 39.22 -14.89
C HIS A 2 -3.16 37.79 -15.39
N PRO A 3 -2.13 36.98 -15.68
CA PRO A 3 -2.35 35.58 -16.01
C PRO A 3 -2.77 34.84 -14.73
N SER A 4 -3.99 34.31 -14.76
CA SER A 4 -4.47 33.34 -13.79
C SER A 4 -3.58 32.11 -13.84
N LEU A 5 -2.88 31.83 -12.75
CA LEU A 5 -2.31 30.51 -12.49
C LEU A 5 -3.49 29.56 -12.30
N SER A 6 -3.91 28.92 -13.39
CA SER A 6 -4.73 27.72 -13.31
C SER A 6 -3.93 26.70 -12.51
N ALA A 7 -4.32 26.51 -11.24
CA ALA A 7 -3.91 25.35 -10.48
C ALA A 7 -4.46 24.13 -11.24
N GLU A 8 -3.56 23.46 -11.97
CA GLU A 8 -3.83 22.17 -12.61
C GLU A 8 -4.42 21.21 -11.57
N PRO A 9 -5.39 20.38 -11.97
CA PRO A 9 -6.22 19.61 -11.05
C PRO A 9 -5.38 18.66 -10.20
N SER A 10 -5.42 18.90 -8.88
CA SER A 10 -5.07 18.04 -7.74
C SER A 10 -4.53 16.67 -8.13
N ALA A 11 -3.21 16.50 -8.03
CA ALA A 11 -2.58 15.18 -8.06
C ALA A 11 -3.35 14.25 -7.11
N ALA A 12 -3.95 13.20 -7.66
CA ALA A 12 -4.57 12.16 -6.85
C ALA A 12 -3.55 11.71 -5.80
N THR A 13 -3.97 11.65 -4.54
CA THR A 13 -3.08 11.22 -3.46
C THR A 13 -2.38 9.92 -3.85
N PRO A 14 -1.04 9.87 -3.80
CA PRO A 14 -0.30 8.69 -4.20
C PRO A 14 -0.80 7.46 -3.45
N LEU A 15 -1.14 6.39 -4.18
CA LEU A 15 -1.64 5.17 -3.56
C LEU A 15 -0.45 4.28 -3.20
N THR A 16 -0.12 4.23 -1.92
CA THR A 16 0.82 3.26 -1.36
C THR A 16 0.06 2.07 -0.78
N VAL A 17 0.47 0.86 -1.16
CA VAL A 17 -0.04 -0.40 -0.63
C VAL A 17 1.08 -1.15 0.09
N LEU A 18 0.80 -1.63 1.31
CA LEU A 18 1.71 -2.42 2.12
C LEU A 18 1.08 -3.79 2.39
N VAL A 19 1.71 -4.85 1.90
CA VAL A 19 1.39 -6.24 2.24
C VAL A 19 2.43 -6.71 3.24
N ASP A 20 2.15 -6.57 4.53
CA ASP A 20 3.07 -6.87 5.63
C ASP A 20 2.28 -7.04 6.91
N ASP A 21 2.58 -8.08 7.69
CA ASP A 21 1.84 -8.43 8.90
C ASP A 21 2.52 -7.97 10.19
N THR A 22 3.80 -7.58 10.13
CA THR A 22 4.62 -7.25 11.30
C THR A 22 5.07 -5.81 11.36
N ARG A 23 5.14 -5.13 10.22
CA ARG A 23 5.74 -3.81 10.09
C ARG A 23 4.76 -2.79 9.55
N ALA A 24 5.02 -1.54 9.89
CA ALA A 24 4.39 -0.37 9.31
C ALA A 24 5.47 0.66 8.95
N PHE A 25 5.12 1.67 8.16
CA PHE A 25 6.05 2.77 7.88
C PHE A 25 6.30 3.61 9.13
N ARG A 26 7.58 3.81 9.46
CA ARG A 26 8.02 4.62 10.61
C ARG A 26 7.61 6.08 10.49
N ASP A 27 7.61 6.62 9.26
CA ASP A 27 7.23 8.00 8.95
C ASP A 27 5.71 8.22 8.93
N ARG A 28 4.91 7.16 9.14
CA ARG A 28 3.45 7.17 9.15
C ARG A 28 2.83 7.77 7.88
N ARG A 29 3.52 7.67 6.74
CA ARG A 29 2.94 8.12 5.46
C ARG A 29 1.61 7.40 5.16
N PRO A 30 0.66 8.06 4.49
CA PRO A 30 -0.60 7.42 4.11
C PRO A 30 -0.36 6.16 3.26
N HIS A 31 -1.01 5.06 3.64
CA HIS A 31 -0.95 3.80 2.91
C HIS A 31 -2.18 2.94 3.24
N VAL A 32 -2.43 1.94 2.39
CA VAL A 32 -3.39 0.87 2.68
C VAL A 32 -2.59 -0.38 3.06
N GLN A 33 -2.78 -0.88 4.27
CA GLN A 33 -2.07 -2.06 4.76
C GLN A 33 -2.97 -3.30 4.82
N VAL A 34 -2.48 -4.41 4.29
CA VAL A 34 -3.07 -5.74 4.44
C VAL A 34 -2.04 -6.68 5.06
N ARG A 35 -2.51 -7.57 5.93
CA ARG A 35 -1.64 -8.43 6.74
C ARG A 35 -1.69 -9.91 6.33
N HIS A 36 -2.55 -10.24 5.38
CA HIS A 36 -2.76 -11.60 4.90
C HIS A 36 -2.63 -11.68 3.37
N GLY A 37 -2.12 -12.81 2.87
CA GLY A 37 -1.94 -13.01 1.42
C GLY A 37 -3.24 -12.93 0.61
N ASP A 38 -4.36 -13.46 1.15
CA ASP A 38 -5.66 -13.45 0.46
C ASP A 38 -6.28 -12.05 0.43
N ASP A 39 -6.16 -11.30 1.52
CA ASP A 39 -6.58 -9.89 1.60
C ASP A 39 -5.81 -9.03 0.60
N ALA A 40 -4.53 -9.33 0.38
CA ALA A 40 -3.75 -8.66 -0.65
C ALA A 40 -4.31 -8.88 -2.06
N VAL A 41 -4.74 -10.11 -2.39
CA VAL A 41 -5.37 -10.37 -3.70
C VAL A 41 -6.68 -9.60 -3.83
N GLU A 42 -7.52 -9.59 -2.79
CA GLU A 42 -8.79 -8.87 -2.80
C GLU A 42 -8.60 -7.35 -2.91
N LEU A 43 -7.65 -6.78 -2.15
CA LEU A 43 -7.28 -5.39 -2.27
C LEU A 43 -6.81 -5.05 -3.70
N LEU A 44 -5.89 -5.84 -4.26
CA LEU A 44 -5.37 -5.61 -5.62
C LEU A 44 -6.46 -5.72 -6.70
N ARG A 45 -7.48 -6.56 -6.51
CA ARG A 45 -8.67 -6.58 -7.38
C ARG A 45 -9.47 -5.29 -7.27
N ARG A 46 -9.62 -4.73 -6.07
CA ARG A 46 -10.37 -3.49 -5.81
C ARG A 46 -9.66 -2.23 -6.29
N VAL A 47 -8.33 -2.22 -6.31
CA VAL A 47 -7.54 -1.13 -6.91
C VAL A 47 -7.86 -0.94 -8.40
N ARG A 48 -8.33 -2.00 -9.09
CA ARG A 48 -8.73 -2.00 -10.51
C ARG A 48 -7.63 -1.45 -11.42
N ASP A 49 -7.85 -0.26 -12.00
CA ASP A 49 -6.96 0.40 -12.95
C ASP A 49 -6.30 1.66 -12.35
N ARG A 50 -6.47 1.89 -11.05
CA ARG A 50 -5.78 2.98 -10.36
C ARG A 50 -4.27 2.74 -10.38
N LEU A 51 -3.52 3.82 -10.56
CA LEU A 51 -2.08 3.81 -10.35
C LEU A 51 -1.78 3.54 -8.87
N VAL A 52 -0.94 2.53 -8.62
CA VAL A 52 -0.30 2.30 -7.34
C VAL A 52 1.09 2.89 -7.43
N ASP A 53 1.36 3.93 -6.66
CA ASP A 53 2.67 4.58 -6.66
C ASP A 53 3.73 3.68 -6.05
N GLU A 54 3.40 3.03 -4.94
CA GLU A 54 4.31 2.10 -4.28
C GLU A 54 3.54 0.86 -3.82
N LEU A 55 4.00 -0.32 -4.24
CA LEU A 55 3.53 -1.60 -3.71
C LEU A 55 4.66 -2.27 -2.94
N TRP A 56 4.48 -2.44 -1.64
CA TRP A 56 5.45 -3.08 -0.76
C TRP A 56 4.94 -4.48 -0.41
N LEU A 57 5.78 -5.49 -0.64
CA LEU A 57 5.46 -6.89 -0.41
C LEU A 57 6.45 -7.48 0.58
N ASP A 58 5.99 -7.85 1.77
CA ASP A 58 6.67 -8.85 2.57
C ASP A 58 6.29 -10.23 2.08
N TYR A 59 7.29 -11.02 1.70
CA TYR A 59 7.06 -12.38 1.23
C TYR A 59 6.70 -13.33 2.36
N ASP A 60 7.33 -13.14 3.52
CA ASP A 60 7.28 -14.07 4.65
C ASP A 60 6.34 -13.54 5.73
N LEU A 61 5.03 -13.67 5.49
CA LEU A 61 4.02 -13.26 6.47
C LEU A 61 4.05 -14.25 7.65
N LEU A 62 4.17 -13.74 8.89
CA LEU A 62 4.32 -14.57 10.09
C LEU A 62 3.04 -15.32 10.50
N ASP A 63 1.91 -15.04 9.85
CA ASP A 63 0.66 -15.79 9.98
C ASP A 63 0.71 -17.18 9.33
N GLY A 64 1.84 -17.54 8.69
CA GLY A 64 2.03 -18.80 7.99
C GLY A 64 1.59 -18.75 6.53
N THR A 65 1.11 -17.60 6.05
CA THR A 65 0.87 -17.34 4.63
C THR A 65 2.08 -16.67 3.99
N THR A 66 2.01 -16.44 2.68
CA THR A 66 3.01 -15.66 1.97
C THR A 66 2.32 -14.69 1.04
N SER A 67 2.99 -13.61 0.64
CA SER A 67 2.47 -12.77 -0.45
C SER A 67 2.59 -13.42 -1.84
N ALA A 68 2.92 -14.72 -1.93
CA ALA A 68 2.96 -15.47 -3.18
C ALA A 68 1.64 -15.36 -3.96
N SER A 69 0.49 -15.41 -3.28
CA SER A 69 -0.84 -15.23 -3.92
C SER A 69 -0.97 -13.87 -4.60
N ALA A 70 -0.46 -12.80 -3.97
CA ALA A 70 -0.45 -11.46 -4.55
C ALA A 70 0.50 -11.38 -5.76
N VAL A 71 1.69 -11.98 -5.67
CA VAL A 71 2.65 -12.07 -6.78
C VAL A 71 2.05 -12.83 -7.97
N ASP A 72 1.45 -13.99 -7.71
CA ASP A 72 0.81 -14.82 -8.73
C ASP A 72 -0.36 -14.09 -9.38
N HIS A 73 -1.15 -13.35 -8.60
CA HIS A 73 -2.22 -12.51 -9.10
C HIS A 73 -1.69 -11.44 -10.08
N LEU A 74 -0.64 -10.71 -9.70
CA LEU A 74 -0.03 -9.67 -10.54
C LEU A 74 0.56 -10.23 -11.84
N VAL A 75 1.27 -11.35 -11.77
CA VAL A 75 1.86 -12.03 -12.92
C VAL A 75 0.75 -12.54 -13.85
N ALA A 76 -0.30 -13.16 -13.31
CA ALA A 76 -1.43 -13.64 -14.09
C ALA A 76 -2.19 -12.49 -14.78
N ARG A 77 -2.30 -11.33 -14.15
CA ARG A 77 -2.86 -10.13 -14.79
C ARG A 77 -2.00 -9.63 -15.94
N ALA A 78 -0.69 -9.53 -15.72
CA ALA A 78 0.24 -9.12 -16.78
C ALA A 78 0.16 -10.07 -18.00
N ALA A 79 0.11 -11.38 -17.76
CA ALA A 79 -0.01 -12.38 -18.81
C ALA A 79 -1.32 -12.27 -19.61
N ARG A 80 -2.40 -11.77 -19.01
CA ARG A 80 -3.70 -11.52 -19.67
C ARG A 80 -3.77 -10.15 -20.36
N GLY A 81 -2.69 -9.36 -20.34
CA GLY A 81 -2.67 -8.01 -20.90
C GLY A 81 -3.36 -6.95 -20.04
N ASN A 82 -3.79 -7.27 -18.81
CA ASN A 82 -4.45 -6.35 -17.89
C ASN A 82 -3.61 -6.05 -16.64
N ARG A 83 -2.31 -5.85 -16.87
CA ARG A 83 -1.30 -5.52 -15.85
C ARG A 83 -1.76 -4.35 -14.99
N LEU A 84 -1.61 -4.46 -13.67
CA LEU A 84 -1.87 -3.35 -12.77
C LEU A 84 -0.85 -2.22 -13.01
N SER A 85 -1.30 -0.97 -13.03
CA SER A 85 -0.42 0.19 -13.12
C SER A 85 0.30 0.39 -11.78
N VAL A 86 1.58 0.03 -11.72
CA VAL A 86 2.40 0.17 -10.51
C VAL A 86 3.72 0.87 -10.86
N ASN A 87 4.05 1.96 -10.17
CA ASN A 87 5.29 2.72 -10.40
C ASN A 87 6.52 2.01 -9.82
N VAL A 88 6.40 1.40 -8.64
CA VAL A 88 7.45 0.56 -8.06
C VAL A 88 6.88 -0.57 -7.22
N ILE A 89 7.50 -1.75 -7.30
CA ILE A 89 7.27 -2.85 -6.35
C ILE A 89 8.54 -3.08 -5.52
N GLU A 90 8.40 -2.96 -4.21
CA GLU A 90 9.46 -3.21 -3.23
C GLU A 90 9.22 -4.57 -2.57
N VAL A 91 10.17 -5.48 -2.74
CA VAL A 91 10.07 -6.86 -2.23
C VAL A 91 10.97 -7.03 -1.03
N HIS A 92 10.37 -7.30 0.12
CA HIS A 92 11.04 -7.78 1.31
C HIS A 92 10.84 -9.29 1.45
N ALA A 93 11.89 -9.99 1.88
CA ALA A 93 11.82 -11.38 2.31
C ALA A 93 12.95 -11.63 3.31
N ALA A 94 12.72 -12.49 4.29
CA ALA A 94 13.70 -12.96 5.25
C ALA A 94 14.86 -13.70 4.55
N ARG A 95 14.57 -14.37 3.43
CA ARG A 95 15.54 -15.18 2.68
C ARG A 95 15.92 -14.53 1.34
N VAL A 96 17.22 -14.33 1.13
CA VAL A 96 17.77 -13.71 -0.10
C VAL A 96 17.34 -14.44 -1.38
N PRO A 97 17.40 -15.78 -1.47
CA PRO A 97 16.99 -16.48 -2.69
C PRO A 97 15.53 -16.25 -3.08
N GLU A 98 14.63 -16.16 -2.09
CA GLU A 98 13.20 -15.91 -2.31
C GLU A 98 12.96 -14.49 -2.79
N ALA A 99 13.56 -13.49 -2.15
CA ALA A 99 13.49 -12.11 -2.61
C ALA A 99 13.96 -11.97 -4.07
N LEU A 100 15.06 -12.63 -4.45
CA LEU A 100 15.57 -12.63 -5.82
C LEU A 100 14.60 -13.33 -6.78
N HIS A 101 14.09 -14.50 -6.42
CA HIS A 101 13.15 -15.26 -7.23
C HIS A 101 11.87 -14.45 -7.51
N ILE A 102 11.25 -13.88 -6.48
CA ILE A 102 10.03 -13.09 -6.59
C ILE A 102 10.27 -11.81 -7.40
N THR A 103 11.36 -11.09 -7.13
CA THR A 103 11.73 -9.90 -7.90
C THR A 103 11.89 -10.23 -9.38
N GLN A 104 12.55 -11.36 -9.72
CA GLN A 104 12.70 -11.78 -11.11
C GLN A 104 11.37 -12.16 -11.77
N ARG A 105 10.46 -12.84 -11.06
CA ARG A 105 9.12 -13.17 -11.57
C ARG A 105 8.34 -11.91 -11.93
N LEU A 106 8.30 -10.92 -11.03
CA LEU A 106 7.63 -9.65 -11.25
C LEU A 106 8.25 -8.86 -12.41
N ARG A 107 9.58 -8.82 -12.50
CA ARG A 107 10.28 -8.17 -13.63
C ARG A 107 9.99 -8.82 -14.97
N ARG A 108 9.96 -10.16 -15.05
CA ARG A 108 9.59 -10.88 -16.27
C ARG A 108 8.15 -10.61 -16.70
N ALA A 109 7.26 -10.32 -15.75
CA ALA A 109 5.90 -9.86 -16.00
C ALA A 109 5.81 -8.34 -16.33
N GLY A 110 6.96 -7.66 -16.44
CA GLY A 110 7.03 -6.25 -16.84
C GLY A 110 6.73 -5.26 -15.71
N TYR A 111 6.81 -5.68 -14.43
CA TYR A 111 6.69 -4.76 -13.30
C TYR A 111 8.06 -4.18 -12.89
N PRO A 112 8.10 -2.91 -12.45
CA PRO A 112 9.31 -2.28 -11.90
C PRO A 112 9.60 -2.75 -10.48
N ALA A 113 9.96 -4.03 -10.32
CA ALA A 113 10.24 -4.63 -9.03
C ALA A 113 11.71 -4.52 -8.61
N ARG A 114 11.98 -4.32 -7.32
CA ARG A 114 13.31 -4.40 -6.73
C ARG A 114 13.23 -4.96 -5.30
N ARG A 115 14.35 -5.46 -4.81
CA ARG A 115 14.46 -5.91 -3.43
C ARG A 115 14.60 -4.70 -2.51
N CYS A 116 13.86 -4.71 -1.42
CA CYS A 116 13.98 -3.75 -0.34
C CYS A 116 15.10 -4.16 0.63
N TYR A 117 15.95 -3.20 0.99
CA TYR A 117 17.04 -3.36 1.97
C TYR A 117 16.92 -2.41 3.16
N ALA A 118 15.94 -1.52 3.14
CA ALA A 118 15.85 -0.41 4.08
C ALA A 118 15.30 -0.90 5.42
N GLN A 119 16.16 -1.06 6.42
CA GLN A 119 15.74 -1.40 7.79
C GLN A 119 15.21 -0.19 8.56
N GLY A 120 15.66 1.03 8.22
CA GLY A 120 15.33 2.26 8.93
C GLY A 120 13.94 2.84 8.66
N ILE A 121 13.22 2.33 7.66
CA ILE A 121 11.89 2.83 7.27
C ILE A 121 10.75 2.12 8.01
N TRP A 122 11.05 1.05 8.74
CA TRP A 122 10.05 0.23 9.43
C TRP A 122 9.93 0.59 10.91
N THR A 123 8.71 0.47 11.41
CA THR A 123 8.38 0.29 12.82
C THR A 123 7.59 -1.01 12.97
N ARG A 124 7.51 -1.55 14.19
CA ARG A 124 6.57 -2.64 14.47
C ARG A 124 5.15 -2.11 14.28
N PHE A 125 4.30 -2.92 13.63
CA PHE A 125 2.88 -2.61 13.53
C PHE A 125 2.25 -2.57 14.93
N ASP A 126 1.45 -1.53 15.16
CA ASP A 126 0.68 -1.30 16.38
C ASP A 126 -0.71 -0.79 15.96
N ALA A 127 -1.74 -1.60 16.19
CA ALA A 127 -3.11 -1.27 15.79
C ALA A 127 -3.68 -0.02 16.49
N THR A 128 -3.05 0.45 17.59
CA THR A 128 -3.44 1.71 18.24
C THR A 128 -2.88 2.94 17.52
N LEU A 129 -1.91 2.73 16.63
CA LEU A 129 -1.19 3.79 15.91
C LEU A 129 -1.39 3.70 14.39
N HIS A 130 -1.75 2.52 13.88
CA HIS A 130 -1.82 2.21 12.45
C HIS A 130 -3.18 1.60 12.11
N ASP A 131 -3.77 2.10 11.02
CA ASP A 131 -5.01 1.57 10.50
C ASP A 131 -4.74 0.36 9.58
N GLU A 132 -5.63 -0.63 9.65
CA GLU A 132 -5.54 -1.87 8.87
C GLU A 132 -6.70 -1.92 7.88
N TRP A 133 -6.42 -2.28 6.63
CA TRP A 133 -7.47 -2.54 5.68
C TRP A 133 -8.28 -3.75 6.09
N ARG A 134 -9.61 -3.61 6.14
CA ARG A 134 -10.53 -4.71 6.37
C ARG A 134 -11.46 -4.87 5.18
N PRO A 135 -11.68 -6.11 4.68
CA PRO A 135 -12.70 -6.33 3.68
C PRO A 135 -14.08 -6.05 4.30
N GLU A 136 -14.86 -5.18 3.67
CA GLU A 136 -16.28 -4.97 4.04
C GLU A 136 -17.06 -6.31 3.94
N PRO A 137 -17.82 -6.70 4.97
CA PRO A 137 -18.62 -7.92 4.92
C PRO A 137 -19.83 -7.75 4.00
N GLY A 138 -19.70 -8.21 2.75
CA GLY A 138 -20.80 -8.41 1.80
C GLY A 138 -21.40 -7.13 1.20
N GLY A 139 -21.02 -6.79 -0.03
CA GLY A 139 -21.84 -5.89 -0.87
C GLY A 139 -21.04 -4.93 -1.74
N GLY A 140 -21.48 -4.79 -2.98
CA GLY A 140 -20.86 -3.94 -3.99
C GLY A 140 -21.12 -2.45 -3.81
N MET A 141 -20.21 -1.68 -4.39
CA MET A 141 -20.38 -0.39 -5.05
C MET A 141 -21.28 0.67 -4.36
N SER A 142 -20.61 1.52 -3.57
CA SER A 142 -20.87 2.94 -3.25
C SER A 142 -20.28 3.11 -1.84
N ASP A 143 -19.29 3.94 -1.58
CA ASP A 143 -19.30 5.38 -1.75
C ASP A 143 -17.89 5.89 -1.42
N ARG A 144 -17.61 7.13 -1.80
CA ARG A 144 -16.39 7.87 -1.53
C ARG A 144 -16.08 7.85 -0.02
N ARG A 145 -15.18 6.98 0.42
CA ARG A 145 -14.49 7.16 1.70
C ARG A 145 -13.06 7.60 1.42
N THR A 146 -12.87 8.91 1.55
CA THR A 146 -11.58 9.55 1.79
C THR A 146 -10.81 8.72 2.82
N PRO A 147 -9.51 8.41 2.61
CA PRO A 147 -8.71 7.85 3.70
C PRO A 147 -8.73 8.86 4.85
N ILE A 148 -9.22 8.43 6.00
CA ILE A 148 -9.23 9.23 7.22
C ILE A 148 -7.77 9.36 7.66
N VAL A 149 -7.22 10.57 7.52
CA VAL A 149 -5.98 10.97 8.18
C VAL A 149 -6.21 10.76 9.69
N SER A 150 -5.31 10.06 10.35
CA SER A 150 -5.37 9.81 11.80
C SER A 150 -5.70 11.10 12.55
N GLU A 151 -6.87 11.13 13.18
CA GLU A 151 -7.44 12.26 13.93
C GLU A 151 -6.64 12.61 15.20
N LYS A 152 -5.48 11.97 15.42
CA LYS A 152 -4.57 12.27 16.52
C LYS A 152 -3.57 13.40 16.23
N ALA A 153 -3.56 13.97 15.02
CA ALA A 153 -2.75 15.14 14.66
C ALA A 153 -3.54 16.46 14.59
N ALA A 154 -4.88 16.44 14.73
CA ALA A 154 -5.72 17.64 14.61
C ALA A 154 -6.28 18.17 15.95
N LEU A 155 -5.98 17.50 17.06
CA LEU A 155 -6.50 17.82 18.40
C LEU A 155 -5.47 18.50 19.33
N ALA A 156 -4.48 19.19 18.76
CA ALA A 156 -3.52 19.99 19.52
C ALA A 156 -3.59 21.52 19.26
N GLU A 157 -4.39 21.99 18.29
CA GLU A 157 -4.47 23.43 17.93
C GLU A 157 -5.83 24.11 18.23
N ILE A 158 -6.76 23.48 18.96
CA ILE A 158 -8.05 24.12 19.36
C ILE A 158 -8.30 24.04 20.87
N THR A 159 -7.24 24.12 21.69
CA THR A 159 -7.40 24.30 23.15
C THR A 159 -6.40 25.27 23.78
N GLU A 160 -6.09 26.38 23.10
CA GLU A 160 -5.61 27.60 23.77
C GLU A 160 -6.47 28.77 23.28
N GLY A 161 -7.60 28.99 23.95
CA GLY A 161 -8.51 30.06 23.56
C GLY A 161 -9.82 30.16 24.31
N VAL A 162 -10.01 29.45 25.43
CA VAL A 162 -11.13 29.74 26.35
C VAL A 162 -10.67 29.41 27.78
N TYR A 163 -10.70 30.44 28.64
CA TYR A 163 -10.36 30.52 30.08
C TYR A 163 -8.96 31.04 30.45
N ALA A 164 -8.74 32.35 30.23
CA ALA A 164 -8.43 33.35 31.27
C ALA A 164 -8.09 34.70 30.62
#